data_AF-A0A4D4KZG9-F1
#
_entry.id   AF-A0A4D4KZG9-F1
#
_cell.length_a   1.000
_cell.length_b   1.000
_cell.length_c   1.000
_cell.angle_alpha   90.00
_cell.angle_beta   90.00
_cell.angle_gamma   90.00
#
_symmetry.space_group_name_H-M   'P 1'
#
loop_
_entity.id
_entity.type
_entity.pdbx_description
1 polymer ?
#
loop_
_entity_poly.entity_id
_entity_poly.type
_entity_poly.pdbx_seq_one_letter_code
_entity_poly.pdbx_strand_id
1 'polypeptide(L)'
;MPGLFDGRYKLVTEFGRSLLAKSGLVLARVEYAKSAGGRPIAVTHAGAQLATRTVFAPEAWPLRVLAYDAEGRPKPETGDGPVPQDIAGPCCFAGDLVARDRALPELAAGDLVALLDTGAYYFSNHFAYNSLPRPGIYGFDATSADGDVRFATVREPQTVDEIVAESGAKHALGLSRLR
;
A
#
# COMPACT_ATOMS: atom_id res chain seq x y z
N MET A 1 -5.25 -44.98 -2.88
CA MET A 1 -6.68 -45.11 -2.52
C MET A 1 -6.85 -44.55 -1.10
N PRO A 2 -7.58 -43.45 -0.89
CA PRO A 2 -7.87 -43.00 0.47
C PRO A 2 -8.72 -44.07 1.17
N GLY A 3 -8.54 -44.25 2.48
CA GLY A 3 -9.33 -45.14 3.32
C GLY A 3 -10.80 -44.71 3.38
N LEU A 4 -11.56 -45.03 2.33
CA LEU A 4 -12.90 -44.49 2.07
C LEU A 4 -13.99 -45.01 3.02
N PHE A 5 -13.65 -45.86 4.00
CA PHE A 5 -14.63 -46.63 4.78
C PHE A 5 -14.40 -46.63 6.30
N ASP A 6 -13.52 -45.78 6.85
CA ASP A 6 -13.31 -45.69 8.31
C ASP A 6 -14.08 -44.54 8.98
N GLY A 7 -14.89 -43.79 8.21
CA GLY A 7 -15.67 -42.65 8.71
C GLY A 7 -14.86 -41.40 9.04
N ARG A 8 -13.55 -41.37 8.76
CA ARG A 8 -12.70 -40.19 8.99
C ARG A 8 -12.52 -39.40 7.70
N TYR A 9 -12.78 -38.10 7.78
CA TYR A 9 -12.59 -37.17 6.67
C TYR A 9 -11.48 -36.18 7.01
N LYS A 10 -10.64 -35.88 6.02
CA LYS A 10 -9.68 -34.76 6.09
C LYS A 10 -10.31 -33.55 5.43
N LEU A 11 -10.59 -32.51 6.21
CA LEU A 11 -10.97 -31.20 5.66
C LEU A 11 -9.70 -30.42 5.31
N VAL A 12 -9.64 -29.89 4.09
CA VAL A 12 -8.56 -29.02 3.62
C VAL A 12 -9.17 -27.70 3.16
N THR A 13 -8.53 -26.60 3.51
CA THR A 13 -8.95 -25.24 3.13
C THR A 13 -7.74 -24.45 2.60
N GLU A 14 -7.99 -23.49 1.71
CA GLU A 14 -6.95 -22.67 1.05
C GLU A 14 -7.14 -21.18 1.39
N PHE A 15 -7.26 -20.89 2.68
CA PHE A 15 -7.47 -19.53 3.16
C PHE A 15 -6.23 -18.65 2.92
N GLY A 16 -6.32 -17.72 1.97
CA GLY A 16 -5.32 -16.67 1.78
C GLY A 16 -5.75 -15.36 2.43
N ARG A 17 -6.51 -14.54 1.67
CA ARG A 17 -6.95 -13.20 2.09
C ARG A 17 -7.63 -13.15 3.45
N SER A 18 -8.46 -14.14 3.77
CA SER A 18 -9.21 -14.18 5.03
C SER A 18 -8.30 -14.25 6.25
N LEU A 19 -7.10 -14.82 6.12
CA LEU A 19 -6.09 -14.88 7.18
C LEU A 19 -5.17 -13.65 7.17
N LEU A 20 -4.78 -13.17 5.99
CA LEU A 20 -3.64 -12.24 5.87
C LEU A 20 -4.03 -10.77 5.71
N ALA A 21 -5.22 -10.45 5.17
CA ALA A 21 -5.53 -9.07 4.78
C ALA A 21 -5.39 -8.09 5.97
N LYS A 22 -5.99 -8.43 7.13
CA LYS A 22 -6.01 -7.56 8.32
C LYS A 22 -4.68 -7.50 9.08
N SER A 23 -3.72 -8.36 8.73
CA SER A 23 -2.43 -8.45 9.41
C SER A 23 -1.39 -7.47 8.87
N GLY A 24 -1.78 -6.60 7.93
CA GLY A 24 -0.87 -5.62 7.32
C GLY A 24 -1.58 -4.32 6.96
N LEU A 25 -0.80 -3.25 6.98
CA LEU A 25 -1.16 -1.92 6.49
C LEU A 25 -0.02 -1.35 5.65
N VAL A 26 -0.34 -0.43 4.74
CA VAL A 26 0.64 0.41 4.06
C VAL A 26 0.58 1.77 4.72
N LEU A 27 1.71 2.26 5.21
CA LEU A 27 1.84 3.61 5.74
C LEU A 27 2.51 4.49 4.68
N ALA A 28 1.86 5.60 4.33
CA ALA A 28 2.36 6.52 3.31
C ALA A 28 2.33 7.95 3.83
N ARG A 29 3.39 8.71 3.58
CA ARG A 29 3.42 10.13 3.89
C ARG A 29 2.69 10.91 2.79
N VAL A 30 1.94 11.92 3.21
CA VAL A 30 1.37 12.94 2.33
C VAL A 30 2.51 13.86 1.91
N GLU A 31 2.86 13.85 0.63
CA GLU A 31 3.88 14.74 0.08
C GLU A 31 3.32 16.16 -0.03
N TYR A 32 2.10 16.29 -0.53
CA TYR A 32 1.39 17.56 -0.62
C TYR A 32 -0.12 17.35 -0.77
N ALA A 33 -0.88 18.38 -0.41
CA ALA A 33 -2.30 18.48 -0.68
C ALA A 33 -2.57 19.47 -1.81
N LYS A 34 -3.59 19.22 -2.62
CA LYS A 34 -4.03 20.11 -3.70
C LYS A 34 -5.54 20.06 -3.86
N SER A 35 -6.08 21.02 -4.61
CA SER A 35 -7.45 20.95 -5.12
C SER A 35 -7.42 20.79 -6.64
N ALA A 36 -8.18 19.85 -7.18
CA ALA A 36 -8.36 19.68 -8.62
C ALA A 36 -9.82 19.33 -8.94
N GLY A 37 -10.43 20.02 -9.89
CA GLY A 37 -11.85 19.85 -10.21
C GLY A 37 -12.78 20.11 -9.03
N GLY A 38 -12.38 20.99 -8.10
CA GLY A 38 -13.13 21.31 -6.87
C GLY A 38 -13.02 20.26 -5.77
N ARG A 39 -12.19 19.22 -5.94
CA ARG A 39 -12.03 18.14 -4.97
C ARG A 39 -10.68 18.27 -4.26
N PRO A 40 -10.63 18.24 -2.91
CA PRO A 40 -9.38 18.11 -2.17
C PRO A 40 -8.72 16.75 -2.45
N ILE A 41 -7.39 16.75 -2.62
CA ILE A 41 -6.60 15.57 -2.94
C ILE A 41 -5.31 15.61 -2.10
N ALA A 42 -5.10 14.59 -1.28
CA ALA A 42 -3.83 14.34 -0.61
C ALA A 42 -2.99 13.38 -1.46
N VAL A 43 -1.84 13.84 -1.95
CA VAL A 43 -0.92 13.04 -2.76
C VAL A 43 0.11 12.38 -1.86
N THR A 44 0.23 11.06 -1.94
CA THR A 44 1.08 10.24 -1.06
C THR A 44 2.10 9.42 -1.84
N HIS A 45 2.98 8.71 -1.13
CA HIS A 45 3.91 7.74 -1.73
C HIS A 45 3.29 6.36 -2.01
N ALA A 46 1.99 6.16 -1.79
CA ALA A 46 1.30 4.90 -2.06
C ALA A 46 0.22 5.08 -3.13
N GLY A 47 0.40 4.39 -4.25
CA GLY A 47 -0.48 4.41 -5.41
C GLY A 47 -0.60 3.05 -6.06
N ALA A 48 -0.83 3.06 -7.36
CA ALA A 48 -0.97 1.87 -8.19
C ALA A 48 0.24 0.94 -8.09
N GLN A 49 1.44 1.45 -7.81
CA GLN A 49 2.64 0.63 -7.62
C GLN A 49 2.54 -0.37 -6.45
N LEU A 50 1.66 -0.11 -5.47
CA LEU A 50 1.37 -0.97 -4.31
C LEU A 50 -0.06 -1.49 -4.28
N ALA A 51 -1.01 -0.68 -4.74
CA ALA A 51 -2.44 -0.90 -4.62
C ALA A 51 -3.11 -1.03 -5.99
N THR A 52 -2.44 -1.69 -6.94
CA THR A 52 -2.89 -1.93 -8.32
C THR A 52 -4.38 -2.28 -8.39
N ARG A 53 -4.85 -3.26 -7.61
CA ARG A 53 -6.24 -3.72 -7.65
C ARG A 53 -7.22 -2.65 -7.16
N THR A 54 -6.87 -1.91 -6.12
CA THR A 54 -7.68 -0.80 -5.61
C THR A 54 -7.76 0.31 -6.64
N VAL A 55 -6.65 0.68 -7.26
CA VAL A 55 -6.62 1.76 -8.25
C VAL A 55 -7.42 1.40 -9.51
N PHE A 56 -7.28 0.18 -10.02
CA PHE A 56 -7.97 -0.25 -11.24
C PHE A 56 -9.39 -0.80 -11.03
N ALA A 57 -9.75 -1.21 -9.81
CA ALA A 57 -11.07 -1.74 -9.46
C ALA A 57 -11.54 -1.30 -8.05
N PRO A 58 -11.69 0.02 -7.81
CA PRO A 58 -11.90 0.58 -6.48
C PRO A 58 -13.19 0.15 -5.78
N GLU A 59 -14.25 -0.18 -6.53
CA GLU A 59 -15.52 -0.66 -5.99
C GLU A 59 -15.40 -2.10 -5.46
N ALA A 60 -14.55 -2.93 -6.10
CA ALA A 60 -14.30 -4.30 -5.68
C ALA A 60 -13.18 -4.41 -4.63
N TRP A 61 -12.28 -3.42 -4.60
CA TRP A 61 -11.09 -3.37 -3.73
C TRP A 61 -11.01 -2.09 -2.90
N PRO A 62 -12.07 -1.72 -2.15
CA PRO A 62 -12.03 -0.53 -1.32
C PRO A 62 -11.04 -0.73 -0.16
N LEU A 63 -10.30 0.33 0.15
CA LEU A 63 -9.41 0.38 1.30
C LEU A 63 -10.07 1.17 2.43
N ARG A 64 -9.87 0.69 3.67
CA ARG A 64 -10.08 1.53 4.86
C ARG A 64 -8.84 2.41 5.02
N VAL A 65 -9.10 3.67 5.34
CA VAL A 65 -8.05 4.70 5.42
C VAL A 65 -8.12 5.35 6.79
N LEU A 66 -6.96 5.48 7.46
CA LEU A 66 -6.80 6.28 8.67
C LEU A 66 -5.80 7.40 8.44
N ALA A 67 -6.02 8.53 9.10
CA ALA A 67 -5.19 9.72 9.03
C ALA A 67 -4.43 9.92 10.35
N TYR A 68 -3.15 10.25 10.24
CA TYR A 68 -2.27 10.56 11.36
C TYR A 68 -1.51 11.84 11.06
N ASP A 69 -1.13 12.58 12.10
CA ASP A 69 -0.21 13.71 11.95
C ASP A 69 1.23 13.26 11.65
N ALA A 70 2.12 14.23 11.43
CA ALA A 70 3.53 13.97 11.13
C ALA A 70 4.27 13.23 12.26
N GLU A 71 3.75 13.29 13.49
CA GLU A 71 4.28 12.58 14.66
C GLU A 71 3.68 11.17 14.83
N GLY A 72 2.78 10.76 13.92
CA GLY A 72 2.14 9.44 13.95
C GLY A 72 1.00 9.30 14.95
N ARG A 73 0.47 10.41 15.48
CA ARG A 73 -0.72 10.40 16.34
C ARG A 73 -1.97 10.50 15.48
N PRO A 74 -3.12 9.94 15.91
CA PRO A 74 -4.37 10.12 15.17
C PRO A 74 -4.63 11.59 14.85
N LYS A 75 -4.83 11.90 13.57
CA LYS A 75 -5.01 13.28 13.12
C LYS A 75 -6.31 13.81 13.72
N PRO A 76 -6.30 14.93 14.48
CA PRO A 76 -7.50 15.50 15.04
C PRO A 76 -8.37 16.11 13.93
N GLU A 77 -9.69 16.04 14.09
CA GLU A 77 -10.60 16.84 13.27
C GLU A 77 -10.42 18.33 13.62
N THR A 78 -10.35 19.17 12.59
CA THR A 78 -10.23 20.62 12.72
C THR A 78 -11.37 21.31 11.97
N GLY A 79 -11.85 22.44 12.47
CA GLY A 79 -12.93 23.19 11.81
C GLY A 79 -14.30 22.49 11.91
N ASP A 80 -15.02 22.42 10.79
CA ASP A 80 -16.42 21.95 10.71
C ASP A 80 -16.57 20.42 10.62
N GLY A 81 -15.49 19.66 10.88
CA GLY A 81 -15.49 18.19 10.89
C GLY A 81 -14.78 17.56 9.68
N PRO A 82 -15.09 16.29 9.34
CA PRO A 82 -14.42 15.56 8.28
C PRO A 82 -14.55 16.21 6.90
N VAL A 83 -13.43 16.30 6.17
CA VAL A 83 -13.35 16.78 4.79
C VAL A 83 -13.37 15.60 3.82
N PRO A 84 -14.34 15.52 2.89
CA PRO A 84 -14.32 14.55 1.82
C PRO A 84 -13.14 14.85 0.87
N GLN A 85 -12.16 13.94 0.85
CA GLN A 85 -10.94 14.11 0.07
C GLN A 85 -10.51 12.81 -0.61
N ASP A 86 -9.82 12.95 -1.74
CA ASP A 86 -9.18 11.83 -2.43
C ASP A 86 -7.79 11.58 -1.86
N ILE A 87 -7.38 10.31 -1.83
CA ILE A 87 -6.02 9.90 -1.52
C ILE A 87 -5.40 9.39 -2.81
N ALA A 88 -4.42 10.13 -3.32
CA ALA A 88 -3.72 9.83 -4.55
C ALA A 88 -2.34 9.23 -4.28
N GLY A 89 -1.86 8.45 -5.24
CA GLY A 89 -0.48 7.98 -5.30
C GLY A 89 0.41 8.85 -6.21
N PRO A 90 1.67 8.44 -6.40
CA PRO A 90 2.67 9.20 -7.14
C PRO A 90 2.75 8.86 -8.65
N CYS A 91 1.96 7.91 -9.15
CA CYS A 91 2.00 7.54 -10.57
C CYS A 91 1.46 8.68 -11.46
N CYS A 92 2.03 8.84 -12.65
CA CYS A 92 1.73 9.96 -13.55
C CYS A 92 0.46 9.77 -14.40
N PHE A 93 -0.63 9.31 -13.78
CA PHE A 93 -1.94 9.25 -14.42
C PHE A 93 -3.03 9.68 -13.43
N ALA A 94 -4.06 10.36 -13.93
CA ALA A 94 -5.11 10.96 -13.09
C ALA A 94 -5.89 9.94 -12.24
N GLY A 95 -5.91 8.68 -12.67
CA GLY A 95 -6.61 7.60 -12.00
C GLY A 95 -5.85 6.98 -10.82
N ASP A 96 -4.64 7.44 -10.49
CA ASP A 96 -3.86 6.88 -9.37
C ASP A 96 -4.42 7.29 -8.01
N LEU A 97 -5.60 6.76 -7.68
CA LEU A 97 -6.35 7.08 -6.47
C LEU A 97 -6.57 5.79 -5.67
N VAL A 98 -5.97 5.72 -4.49
CA VAL A 98 -6.14 4.57 -3.57
C VAL A 98 -7.43 4.69 -2.75
N ALA A 99 -7.98 5.89 -2.63
CA ALA A 99 -9.32 6.12 -2.10
C ALA A 99 -9.93 7.39 -2.68
N ARG A 100 -11.26 7.37 -2.88
CA ARG A 100 -12.01 8.50 -3.43
C ARG A 100 -13.06 8.98 -2.44
N ASP A 101 -13.19 10.30 -2.29
CA ASP A 101 -14.25 10.95 -1.54
C ASP A 101 -14.36 10.37 -0.10
N ARG A 102 -13.22 10.34 0.61
CA ARG A 102 -13.16 9.82 1.98
C ARG A 102 -13.31 10.98 2.95
N ALA A 103 -14.33 10.89 3.80
CA ALA A 103 -14.48 11.79 4.95
C ALA A 103 -13.37 11.49 5.97
N LEU A 104 -12.40 12.40 6.05
CA LEU A 104 -11.22 12.31 6.93
C LEU A 104 -10.92 13.69 7.52
N PRO A 105 -10.20 13.79 8.65
CA PRO A 105 -9.52 15.02 9.01
C PRO A 105 -8.74 15.58 7.81
N GLU A 106 -8.67 16.91 7.67
CA GLU A 106 -7.97 17.54 6.55
C GLU A 106 -6.48 17.13 6.55
N LEU A 107 -6.03 16.51 5.46
CA LEU A 107 -4.64 16.07 5.31
C LEU A 107 -3.81 17.19 4.69
N ALA A 108 -2.63 17.41 5.26
CA ALA A 108 -1.62 18.34 4.78
C ALA A 108 -0.28 17.63 4.54
N ALA A 109 0.65 18.34 3.89
CA ALA A 109 2.01 17.83 3.70
C ALA A 109 2.64 17.41 5.04
N GLY A 110 3.29 16.25 5.06
CA GLY A 110 3.93 15.68 6.26
C GLY A 110 3.05 14.72 7.06
N ASP A 111 1.72 14.81 6.93
CA ASP A 111 0.82 13.83 7.55
C ASP A 111 1.04 12.42 7.02
N LEU A 112 0.51 11.44 7.74
CA LEU A 112 0.59 10.03 7.38
C LEU A 112 -0.80 9.46 7.11
N VAL A 113 -0.90 8.63 6.09
CA VAL A 113 -2.09 7.87 5.74
C VAL A 113 -1.79 6.39 5.91
N ALA A 114 -2.62 5.70 6.69
CA ALA A 114 -2.58 4.24 6.79
C ALA A 114 -3.67 3.62 5.91
N LEU A 115 -3.25 2.87 4.90
CA LEU A 115 -4.10 2.03 4.06
C LEU A 115 -4.19 0.64 4.69
N LEU A 116 -5.31 0.37 5.37
CA LEU A 116 -5.51 -0.86 6.12
C LEU A 116 -5.90 -2.03 5.21
N ASP A 117 -5.84 -3.23 5.77
CA ASP A 117 -6.23 -4.49 5.11
C ASP A 117 -5.37 -4.85 3.89
N THR A 118 -4.11 -4.39 3.90
CA THR A 118 -3.17 -4.55 2.79
C THR A 118 -2.19 -5.72 2.95
N GLY A 119 -2.38 -6.58 3.96
CA GLY A 119 -1.54 -7.76 4.18
C GLY A 119 -1.68 -8.86 3.11
N ALA A 120 -2.65 -8.77 2.20
CA ALA A 120 -2.86 -9.75 1.13
C ALA A 120 -3.08 -9.08 -0.23
N TYR A 121 -2.32 -9.50 -1.25
CA TYR A 121 -2.42 -9.06 -2.65
C TYR A 121 -1.96 -7.64 -3.00
N TYR A 122 -1.26 -6.95 -2.09
CA TYR A 122 -0.68 -5.63 -2.34
C TYR A 122 0.81 -5.75 -2.68
N PHE A 123 1.65 -6.07 -1.70
CA PHE A 123 3.08 -6.27 -1.95
C PHE A 123 3.37 -7.34 -3.02
N SER A 124 2.57 -8.42 -3.06
CA SER A 124 2.73 -9.50 -4.03
C SER A 124 2.39 -9.11 -5.48
N ASN A 125 1.82 -7.93 -5.70
CA ASN A 125 1.34 -7.48 -7.01
C ASN A 125 1.88 -6.09 -7.36
N HIS A 126 3.21 -5.96 -7.35
CA HIS A 126 3.89 -4.72 -7.68
C HIS A 126 3.66 -4.31 -9.15
N PHE A 127 3.31 -3.04 -9.34
CA PHE A 127 3.20 -2.43 -10.67
C PHE A 127 4.39 -1.48 -10.89
N ALA A 128 5.33 -1.89 -11.73
CA ALA A 128 6.62 -1.21 -11.94
C ALA A 128 6.53 0.08 -12.78
N TYR A 129 5.32 0.63 -12.96
CA TYR A 129 5.11 1.90 -13.66
C TYR A 129 5.85 3.04 -12.95
N ASN A 130 6.41 3.96 -13.74
CA ASN A 130 7.27 5.05 -13.28
C ASN A 130 8.56 4.62 -12.57
N SER A 131 8.96 3.35 -12.70
CA SER A 131 10.18 2.82 -12.06
C SER A 131 10.19 3.09 -10.54
N LEU A 132 9.02 3.05 -9.91
CA LEU A 132 8.87 3.27 -8.48
C LEU A 132 9.38 2.04 -7.71
N PRO A 133 10.18 2.22 -6.64
CA PRO A 133 10.74 1.12 -5.88
C PRO A 133 9.67 0.31 -5.16
N ARG A 134 9.89 -1.01 -5.04
CA ARG A 134 9.15 -1.83 -4.06
C ARG A 134 9.54 -1.42 -2.63
N PRO A 135 8.61 -1.02 -1.75
CA PRO A 135 8.93 -0.56 -0.41
C PRO A 135 9.46 -1.70 0.46
N GLY A 136 10.12 -1.34 1.56
CA GLY A 136 10.48 -2.30 2.60
C GLY A 136 9.23 -2.89 3.26
N ILE A 137 9.40 -4.08 3.84
CA ILE A 137 8.38 -4.72 4.67
C ILE A 137 8.96 -4.89 6.06
N TYR A 138 8.22 -4.40 7.05
CA TYR A 138 8.58 -4.50 8.45
C TYR A 138 7.46 -5.23 9.18
N GLY A 139 7.82 -6.32 9.86
CA GLY A 139 6.94 -6.95 10.83
C GLY A 139 7.02 -6.19 12.14
N PHE A 140 5.94 -6.19 12.92
CA PHE A 140 5.95 -5.62 14.25
C PHE A 140 5.20 -6.50 15.24
N ASP A 141 5.63 -6.45 16.49
CA ASP A 141 4.94 -7.05 17.63
C ASP A 141 4.54 -5.94 18.60
N ALA A 142 3.25 -5.86 18.89
CA ALA A 142 2.63 -4.90 19.80
C ALA A 142 1.98 -5.59 21.01
N THR A 143 2.33 -6.85 21.27
CA THR A 143 1.77 -7.65 22.39
C THR A 143 2.55 -7.48 23.70
N SER A 144 3.60 -6.65 23.72
CA SER A 144 4.33 -6.34 24.96
C SER A 144 3.39 -5.72 26.00
N ALA A 145 3.45 -6.24 27.23
CA ALA A 145 2.63 -5.74 28.35
C ALA A 145 2.89 -4.26 28.66
N ASP A 146 4.07 -3.75 28.31
CA ASP A 146 4.50 -2.37 28.54
C ASP A 146 4.08 -1.42 27.40
N GLY A 147 3.41 -1.91 26.35
CA GLY A 147 3.00 -1.12 25.18
C GLY A 147 4.12 -0.88 24.16
N ASP A 148 5.32 -1.41 24.40
CA ASP A 148 6.44 -1.32 23.47
C ASP A 148 6.14 -2.05 22.15
N VAL A 149 6.38 -1.37 21.03
CA VAL A 149 6.30 -1.94 19.68
C VAL A 149 7.70 -2.27 19.20
N ARG A 150 7.95 -3.54 18.89
CA ARG A 150 9.24 -3.98 18.32
C ARG A 150 9.07 -4.25 16.83
N PHE A 151 10.01 -3.77 16.04
CA PHE A 151 10.03 -3.98 14.60
C PHE A 151 11.11 -4.97 14.18
N ALA A 152 10.85 -5.72 13.12
CA ALA A 152 11.81 -6.55 12.43
C ALA A 152 11.73 -6.32 10.92
N THR A 153 12.86 -6.09 10.25
CA THR A 153 12.89 -6.04 8.80
C THR A 153 12.62 -7.42 8.23
N VAL A 154 11.52 -7.54 7.48
CA VAL A 154 11.17 -8.75 6.72
C VAL A 154 11.75 -8.65 5.31
N ARG A 155 11.78 -7.43 4.75
CA ARG A 155 12.37 -7.16 3.44
C ARG A 155 12.89 -5.72 3.40
N GLU A 156 14.10 -5.53 2.91
CA GLU A 156 14.64 -4.21 2.60
C GLU A 156 13.91 -3.56 1.39
N PRO A 157 13.82 -2.22 1.32
CA PRO A 157 13.33 -1.52 0.13
C PRO A 157 14.17 -1.86 -1.11
N GLN A 158 13.54 -1.85 -2.28
CA GLN A 158 14.27 -1.99 -3.54
C GLN A 158 15.16 -0.77 -3.76
N THR A 159 16.41 -1.03 -4.12
CA THR A 159 17.42 -0.02 -4.43
C THR A 159 17.32 0.46 -5.88
N VAL A 160 17.89 1.63 -6.17
CA VAL A 160 17.96 2.16 -7.55
C VAL A 160 18.75 1.20 -8.45
N ASP A 161 19.85 0.63 -7.96
CA ASP A 161 20.66 -0.33 -8.73
C ASP A 161 19.86 -1.58 -9.12
N GLU A 162 19.01 -2.09 -8.21
CA GLU A 162 18.10 -3.20 -8.51
C GLU A 162 17.05 -2.83 -9.58
N ILE A 163 16.50 -1.61 -9.53
CA ILE A 163 15.54 -1.12 -10.54
C ILE A 163 16.22 -1.02 -11.91
N VAL A 164 17.43 -0.44 -11.94
CA VAL A 164 18.24 -0.30 -13.16
C VAL A 164 18.61 -1.67 -13.72
N ALA A 165 18.99 -2.62 -12.86
CA ALA A 165 19.27 -3.99 -13.24
C ALA A 165 18.03 -4.72 -13.80
N GLU A 166 16.87 -4.59 -13.14
CA GLU A 166 15.57 -5.14 -13.57
C GLU A 166 15.15 -4.57 -14.93
N SER A 167 15.44 -3.28 -15.17
CA SER A 167 15.20 -2.59 -16.44
C SER A 167 16.15 -2.99 -17.57
N GLY A 168 17.07 -3.93 -17.31
CA GLY A 168 17.92 -4.53 -18.34
C GLY A 168 19.27 -3.85 -18.54
N ALA A 169 19.77 -3.07 -17.57
CA ALA A 169 21.04 -2.35 -17.69
C ALA A 169 22.25 -3.21 -18.10
N LYS A 170 22.27 -4.50 -17.73
CA LYS A 170 23.29 -5.46 -18.19
C LYS A 170 23.40 -5.57 -19.71
N HIS A 171 22.34 -5.22 -20.43
CA HIS A 171 22.23 -5.29 -21.89
C HIS A 171 22.16 -3.90 -22.54
N ALA A 172 22.54 -2.84 -21.84
CA ALA A 172 22.43 -1.46 -22.34
C ALA A 172 23.14 -1.22 -23.69
N LEU A 173 24.19 -2.00 -23.99
CA LEU A 173 24.93 -1.95 -25.25
C LEU A 173 24.56 -3.09 -26.22
N GLY A 174 23.57 -3.92 -25.89
CA GLY A 174 23.20 -5.08 -26.70
C GLY A 174 22.81 -4.69 -28.12
N LEU A 175 22.02 -3.62 -28.27
CA LEU A 175 21.58 -3.12 -29.57
C LEU A 175 22.68 -2.37 -30.34
N SER A 176 23.62 -1.70 -29.66
CA SER A 176 24.71 -0.98 -30.31
C SER A 176 25.79 -1.90 -30.86
N ARG A 177 25.88 -3.14 -30.34
CA ARG A 177 26.80 -4.20 -30.79
C ARG A 177 26.26 -5.09 -31.93
N LEU A 178 25.04 -4.84 -32.41
CA LEU A 178 24.46 -5.56 -33.55
C LEU A 178 25.01 -5.12 -34.91
N ARG A 179 25.88 -4.10 -34.95
CA ARG A 179 26.46 -3.54 -36.18
C ARG A 179 27.73 -4.26 -36.59
#